data_AF-W4VNM6-F1
#
_entry.id   AF-W4VNM6-F1
#
_cell.length_a   1.000
_cell.length_b   1.000
_cell.length_c   1.000
_cell.angle_alpha   90.00
_cell.angle_beta   90.00
_cell.angle_gamma   90.00
#
_symmetry.space_group_name_H-M   'P 1'
#
loop_
_entity.id
_entity.type
_entity.pdbx_description
1 polymer ?
#
loop_
_entity_poly.entity_id
_entity_poly.type
_entity_poly.pdbx_seq_one_letter_code
_entity_poly.pdbx_strand_id
1 'polypeptide(L)'
;MKAYILLTLATIFYAGNLIVGKPVAQEIPPITLSFFRYVIAALVILPIGYREWRNNQDLWKKEWKAILALSVTGLVLFNIFVYLALNYTTSINAGIVEGSTPIFTLILTFLLFGEKFSKKQMVGGLYLVIRCVFCHYKRIVRCNNESAI
;
A
#
# COMPACT_ATOMS: atom_id res chain seq x y z
N MET A 1 11.70 19.68 -8.44
CA MET A 1 12.31 18.62 -9.27
C MET A 1 12.76 17.39 -8.46
N LYS A 2 13.57 17.53 -7.40
CA LYS A 2 14.04 16.37 -6.58
C LYS A 2 12.91 15.44 -6.06
N ALA A 3 11.78 15.99 -5.64
CA ALA A 3 10.63 15.22 -5.15
C ALA A 3 10.01 14.27 -6.20
N TYR A 4 9.96 14.68 -7.48
CA TYR A 4 9.39 13.84 -8.54
C TYR A 4 10.29 12.64 -8.85
N ILE A 5 11.62 12.83 -8.85
CA ILE A 5 12.59 11.74 -9.09
C ILE A 5 12.53 10.69 -7.98
N LEU A 6 12.46 11.14 -6.71
CA LEU A 6 12.28 10.25 -5.56
C LEU A 6 10.97 9.45 -5.64
N LEU A 7 9.88 10.09 -6.07
CA LEU A 7 8.59 9.41 -6.27
C LEU A 7 8.66 8.35 -7.38
N THR A 8 9.32 8.66 -8.51
CA THR A 8 9.48 7.69 -9.60
C THR A 8 10.35 6.50 -9.20
N LEU A 9 11.44 6.74 -8.46
CA LEU A 9 12.27 5.66 -7.90
C LEU A 9 11.48 4.81 -6.91
N ALA A 10 10.70 5.42 -6.03
CA ALA A 10 9.89 4.71 -5.06
C ALA A 10 8.86 3.80 -5.73
N THR A 11 8.17 4.28 -6.78
CA THR A 11 7.20 3.46 -7.51
C THR A 11 7.86 2.33 -8.30
N ILE A 12 9.06 2.54 -8.85
CA ILE A 12 9.83 1.48 -9.51
C ILE A 12 10.26 0.41 -8.50
N PHE A 13 10.81 0.79 -7.35
CA PHE A 13 11.18 -0.16 -6.29
C PHE A 13 9.97 -0.92 -5.76
N TYR A 14 8.84 -0.25 -5.62
CA TYR A 14 7.59 -0.86 -5.16
C TYR A 14 7.03 -1.85 -6.19
N ALA A 15 6.97 -1.48 -7.47
CA ALA A 15 6.52 -2.37 -8.55
C ALA A 15 7.46 -3.58 -8.72
N GLY A 16 8.77 -3.35 -8.61
CA GLY A 16 9.78 -4.43 -8.61
C GLY A 16 9.57 -5.41 -7.46
N ASN A 17 9.18 -4.93 -6.28
CA ASN A 17 8.88 -5.79 -5.13
C ASN A 17 7.70 -6.74 -5.38
N LEU A 18 6.65 -6.29 -6.06
CA LEU A 18 5.49 -7.15 -6.40
C LEU A 18 5.81 -8.22 -7.45
N ILE A 19 6.70 -7.91 -8.41
CA ILE A 19 7.11 -8.82 -9.47
C ILE A 19 8.09 -9.88 -8.95
N VAL A 20 9.10 -9.46 -8.18
CA VAL A 20 10.11 -10.34 -7.58
C VAL A 20 9.55 -11.11 -6.39
N GLY A 21 8.59 -10.54 -5.68
CA GLY A 21 7.96 -11.18 -4.52
C GLY A 21 7.22 -12.48 -4.85
N LYS A 22 6.74 -12.66 -6.09
CA LYS A 22 6.00 -13.86 -6.49
C LYS A 22 6.88 -15.12 -6.60
N PRO A 23 8.00 -15.12 -7.37
CA PRO A 23 8.91 -16.27 -7.41
C PRO A 23 9.61 -16.50 -6.06
N VAL A 24 9.99 -15.43 -5.34
CA VAL A 24 10.62 -15.58 -4.00
C VAL A 24 9.63 -16.14 -2.96
N ALA A 25 8.33 -15.84 -3.07
CA ALA A 25 7.30 -16.43 -2.22
C ALA A 25 7.07 -17.94 -2.48
N GLN A 26 7.59 -18.50 -3.58
CA GLN A 26 7.51 -19.94 -3.85
C GLN A 26 8.60 -20.72 -3.08
N GLU A 27 9.73 -20.08 -2.75
CA GLU A 27 10.84 -20.71 -2.01
C GLU A 27 10.88 -20.29 -0.54
N ILE A 28 10.48 -19.06 -0.22
CA ILE A 28 10.49 -18.50 1.13
C ILE A 28 9.07 -18.10 1.51
N PRO A 29 8.54 -18.55 2.67
CA PRO A 29 7.24 -18.10 3.15
C PRO A 29 7.19 -16.57 3.17
N PRO A 30 6.20 -15.95 2.50
CA PRO A 30 6.12 -14.50 2.37
C PRO A 30 6.13 -13.72 3.69
N ILE A 31 5.62 -14.36 4.75
CA ILE A 31 5.62 -13.86 6.12
C ILE A 31 7.06 -13.65 6.62
N THR A 32 7.97 -14.58 6.31
CA THR A 32 9.39 -14.50 6.69
C THR A 32 10.08 -13.34 5.97
N LEU A 33 9.77 -13.15 4.68
CA LEU A 33 10.31 -12.03 3.90
C LEU A 33 9.85 -10.68 4.47
N SER A 34 8.55 -10.55 4.76
CA SER A 34 8.01 -9.32 5.38
C SER A 34 8.54 -9.11 6.80
N PHE A 35 8.74 -10.18 7.58
CA PHE A 35 9.35 -10.10 8.91
C PHE A 35 10.75 -9.50 8.83
N PHE A 36 11.65 -10.04 8.00
CA PHE A 36 13.00 -9.49 7.84
C PHE A 36 12.98 -8.05 7.33
N ARG A 37 12.09 -7.73 6.39
CA ARG A 37 11.92 -6.36 5.88
C ARG A 37 11.55 -5.38 7.00
N TYR A 38 10.62 -5.74 7.88
CA TYR A 38 10.22 -4.89 9.00
C TYR A 38 11.27 -4.80 10.10
N VAL A 39 12.01 -5.88 10.36
CA VAL A 39 13.13 -5.88 11.31
C VAL A 39 14.25 -4.96 10.82
N ILE A 40 14.63 -5.06 9.54
CA ILE A 40 15.66 -4.19 8.96
C ILE A 40 15.18 -2.74 8.95
N ALA A 41 13.93 -2.48 8.55
CA ALA A 41 13.35 -1.14 8.59
C ALA A 41 13.35 -0.56 10.01
N ALA A 42 12.98 -1.36 11.01
CA ALA A 42 13.02 -0.96 12.41
C ALA A 42 14.46 -0.64 12.83
N LEU A 43 15.44 -1.49 12.53
CA LEU A 43 16.85 -1.28 12.87
C LEU A 43 17.45 -0.03 12.22
N VAL A 44 17.05 0.31 11.00
CA VAL A 44 17.53 1.51 10.29
C VAL A 44 16.85 2.77 10.81
N ILE A 45 15.54 2.71 11.09
CA ILE A 45 14.77 3.87 11.57
C ILE A 45 15.09 4.16 13.03
N LEU A 46 15.35 3.15 13.86
CA LEU A 46 15.62 3.31 15.30
C LEU A 46 16.71 4.36 15.60
N PRO A 47 17.92 4.33 15.00
CA PRO A 47 18.96 5.32 15.27
C PRO A 47 18.62 6.71 14.73
N ILE A 48 17.91 6.80 13.61
CA ILE A 48 17.51 8.08 13.00
C ILE A 48 16.40 8.75 13.83
N GLY A 49 15.43 7.96 14.29
CA GLY A 49 14.30 8.39 15.10
C GLY A 49 14.61 8.48 16.59
N TYR A 50 15.78 8.03 17.06
CA TYR A 50 16.14 8.00 18.48
C TYR A 50 16.08 9.39 19.13
N ARG A 51 16.56 10.42 18.43
CA ARG A 51 16.54 11.81 18.91
C ARG A 51 15.11 12.31 19.11
N GLU A 52 14.23 11.97 18.17
CA GLU A 52 12.86 12.47 18.13
C GLU A 52 11.97 11.70 19.10
N TRP A 53 12.26 10.42 19.29
CA TRP A 53 11.68 9.62 20.36
C TRP A 53 12.06 10.18 21.73
N ARG A 54 13.34 10.49 21.97
CA ARG A 54 13.82 11.03 23.26
C ARG A 54 13.20 12.38 23.60
N ASN A 55 13.01 13.24 22.61
CA ASN A 55 12.41 14.57 22.81
C ASN A 55 10.89 14.53 23.04
N ASN A 56 10.20 13.46 22.59
CA ASN A 56 8.74 13.37 22.64
C ASN A 56 8.22 12.18 23.46
N GLN A 57 9.01 11.65 24.40
CA GLN A 57 8.67 10.40 25.13
C GLN A 57 7.32 10.43 25.83
N ASP A 58 6.90 11.59 26.34
CA ASP A 58 5.62 11.72 27.03
C ASP A 58 4.42 11.62 26.07
N LEU A 59 4.58 12.12 24.84
CA LEU A 59 3.57 11.97 23.78
C LEU A 59 3.45 10.50 23.35
N TRP A 60 4.60 9.82 23.21
CA TRP A 60 4.64 8.39 22.86
C TRP A 60 3.98 7.53 23.93
N LYS A 61 4.20 7.82 25.21
CA LYS A 61 3.56 7.11 26.33
C LYS A 61 2.05 7.35 26.39
N LYS A 62 1.56 8.46 25.87
CA LYS A 62 0.13 8.77 25.81
C LYS A 62 -0.55 8.08 24.63
N GLU A 63 0.08 8.11 23.46
CA GLU A 63 -0.51 7.63 22.20
C GLU A 63 -0.09 6.21 21.79
N TRP A 64 0.66 5.49 22.65
CA TRP A 64 1.19 4.15 22.33
C TRP A 64 0.11 3.18 21.83
N LYS A 65 -1.11 3.24 22.38
CA LYS A 65 -2.24 2.41 21.94
C LYS A 65 -2.69 2.73 20.53
N ALA A 66 -2.76 4.01 20.18
CA ALA A 66 -3.13 4.46 18.83
C ALA A 66 -2.04 4.05 17.82
N ILE A 67 -0.77 4.23 18.18
CA ILE A 67 0.37 3.82 17.36
C ILE A 67 0.38 2.30 17.13
N LEU A 68 0.11 1.51 18.18
CA LEU A 68 -0.01 0.05 18.08
C LEU A 68 -1.20 -0.35 17.21
N ALA A 69 -2.37 0.26 17.40
CA ALA A 69 -3.54 0.00 16.58
C ALA A 69 -3.26 0.31 15.10
N LEU A 70 -2.64 1.45 14.80
CA LEU A 70 -2.21 1.84 13.44
C LEU A 70 -1.20 0.85 12.85
N SER A 71 -0.23 0.39 13.64
CA SER A 71 0.79 -0.55 13.17
C SER A 71 0.19 -1.93 12.89
N VAL A 72 -0.67 -2.42 13.78
CA VAL A 72 -1.35 -3.72 13.62
C VAL A 72 -2.29 -3.67 12.42
N THR A 73 -3.16 -2.66 12.33
CA THR A 73 -4.12 -2.55 11.22
C THR A 73 -3.48 -2.19 9.89
N GLY A 74 -2.56 -1.22 9.88
CA GLY A 74 -1.97 -0.65 8.68
C GLY A 74 -0.81 -1.46 8.10
N LEU A 75 0.02 -2.09 8.93
CA LEU A 75 1.18 -2.86 8.45
C LEU A 75 0.90 -4.36 8.48
N VAL A 76 0.46 -4.88 9.63
CA VAL A 76 0.34 -6.34 9.84
C VAL A 76 -0.87 -6.90 9.13
N LEU A 77 -2.09 -6.41 9.43
CA LEU A 77 -3.31 -6.86 8.78
C LEU A 77 -3.27 -6.60 7.27
N PHE A 78 -2.77 -5.44 6.83
CA PHE A 78 -2.61 -5.15 5.42
C PHE A 78 -1.74 -6.19 4.69
N ASN A 79 -0.56 -6.52 5.23
CA ASN A 79 0.30 -7.55 4.61
C ASN A 79 -0.34 -8.93 4.62
N ILE A 80 -1.01 -9.30 5.71
CA ILE A 80 -1.72 -10.58 5.80
C ILE A 80 -2.81 -10.66 4.73
N PHE A 81 -3.63 -9.62 4.58
CA PHE A 81 -4.67 -9.58 3.56
C PHE A 81 -4.10 -9.58 2.14
N VAL A 82 -3.00 -8.87 1.88
CA VAL A 82 -2.34 -8.87 0.57
C VAL A 82 -1.80 -10.25 0.23
N TYR A 83 -1.13 -10.93 1.17
CA TYR A 83 -0.65 -12.29 0.93
C TYR A 83 -1.78 -13.31 0.81
N LEU A 84 -2.85 -13.17 1.61
CA LEU A 84 -4.03 -14.00 1.46
C LEU A 84 -4.68 -13.77 0.09
N ALA A 85 -4.84 -12.52 -0.35
CA ALA A 85 -5.36 -12.18 -1.67
C ALA A 85 -4.49 -12.75 -2.79
N LEU A 86 -3.16 -12.73 -2.65
CA LEU A 86 -2.22 -13.35 -3.60
C LEU A 86 -2.36 -14.88 -3.70
N ASN A 87 -2.88 -15.56 -2.68
CA ASN A 87 -3.22 -16.98 -2.78
C ASN A 87 -4.47 -17.20 -3.65
N TYR A 88 -5.40 -16.25 -3.65
CA TYR A 88 -6.64 -16.32 -4.44
C TYR A 88 -6.54 -15.58 -5.79
N THR A 89 -5.49 -14.80 -6.03
CA THR A 89 -5.40 -13.89 -7.19
C THR A 89 -3.98 -13.71 -7.71
N THR A 90 -3.82 -13.34 -8.98
CA THR A 90 -2.50 -13.09 -9.57
C THR A 90 -1.92 -11.75 -9.11
N SER A 91 -0.59 -11.60 -9.07
CA SER A 91 0.08 -10.33 -8.69
C SER A 91 -0.40 -9.12 -9.50
N ILE A 92 -0.85 -9.33 -10.73
CA ILE A 92 -1.45 -8.30 -11.59
C ILE A 92 -2.81 -7.85 -11.02
N ASN A 93 -3.65 -8.77 -10.54
CA ASN A 93 -4.90 -8.43 -9.86
C ASN A 93 -4.64 -7.71 -8.53
N ALA A 94 -3.67 -8.18 -7.74
CA ALA A 94 -3.31 -7.54 -6.47
C ALA A 94 -2.87 -6.08 -6.66
N GLY A 95 -2.07 -5.79 -7.70
CA GLY A 95 -1.69 -4.42 -8.04
C GLY A 95 -2.85 -3.52 -8.47
N ILE A 96 -3.91 -4.08 -9.07
CA ILE A 96 -5.13 -3.32 -9.40
C ILE A 96 -5.92 -2.98 -8.12
N VAL A 97 -6.03 -3.92 -7.18
CA VAL A 97 -6.68 -3.70 -5.88
C VAL A 97 -5.90 -2.66 -5.05
N GLU A 98 -4.57 -2.73 -5.04
CA GLU A 98 -3.77 -1.67 -4.41
C GLU A 98 -3.96 -0.32 -5.10
N GLY A 99 -4.04 -0.30 -6.43
CA GLY A 99 -4.35 0.92 -7.19
C GLY A 99 -5.71 1.55 -6.88
N SER A 100 -6.68 0.76 -6.39
CA SER A 100 -8.00 1.27 -5.96
C SER A 100 -8.07 1.63 -4.47
N THR A 101 -7.05 1.29 -3.67
CA THR A 101 -6.92 1.69 -2.26
C THR A 101 -7.17 3.19 -2.00
N PRO A 102 -6.66 4.16 -2.80
CA PRO A 102 -6.96 5.58 -2.57
C PRO A 102 -8.45 5.92 -2.68
N ILE A 103 -9.25 5.18 -3.46
CA ILE A 103 -10.70 5.39 -3.57
C ILE A 103 -11.38 4.99 -2.26
N PHE A 104 -11.06 3.80 -1.74
CA PHE A 104 -11.55 3.35 -0.44
C PHE A 104 -11.09 4.26 0.70
N THR A 105 -9.86 4.74 0.64
CA THR A 105 -9.30 5.70 1.61
C THR A 105 -10.11 7.00 1.61
N LEU A 106 -10.45 7.54 0.43
CA LEU A 106 -11.30 8.73 0.28
C LEU A 106 -12.69 8.51 0.91
N ILE A 107 -13.33 7.39 0.60
CA ILE A 107 -14.67 7.04 1.11
C ILE A 107 -14.64 6.86 2.64
N LEU A 108 -13.65 6.12 3.16
CA LEU A 108 -13.51 5.89 4.60
C LEU A 108 -13.16 7.17 5.35
N THR A 109 -12.34 8.04 4.77
CA THR A 109 -12.03 9.35 5.37
C THR A 109 -13.29 10.23 5.45
N PHE A 110 -14.12 10.22 4.40
CA PHE A 110 -15.42 10.90 4.44
C PHE A 110 -16.30 10.38 5.58
N LEU A 111 -16.42 9.06 5.69
CA LEU A 111 -17.33 8.40 6.62
C LEU A 111 -16.86 8.50 8.09
N LEU A 112 -15.56 8.31 8.34
CA LEU A 112 -14.99 8.24 9.69
C LEU A 112 -14.63 9.62 10.25
N PHE A 113 -14.11 10.53 9.43
CA PHE A 113 -13.64 11.84 9.87
C PHE A 113 -14.61 12.98 9.53
N GLY A 114 -15.64 12.73 8.69
CA GLY A 114 -16.64 13.74 8.35
C GLY A 114 -16.07 14.96 7.60
N GLU A 115 -14.84 14.87 7.07
CA GLU A 115 -14.19 15.99 6.39
C GLU A 115 -14.92 16.35 5.08
N LYS A 116 -15.26 17.64 4.93
CA LYS A 116 -15.87 18.17 3.70
C LYS A 116 -14.79 18.35 2.64
N PHE A 117 -14.76 17.45 1.66
CA PHE A 117 -13.81 17.52 0.55
C PHE A 117 -13.96 18.80 -0.27
N SER A 118 -12.83 19.44 -0.57
CA SER A 118 -12.77 20.55 -1.51
C SER A 118 -13.10 20.05 -2.93
N LYS A 119 -13.72 20.90 -3.78
CA LYS A 119 -14.07 20.55 -5.18
C LYS A 119 -12.89 19.94 -5.97
N LYS A 120 -11.65 20.34 -5.64
CA LYS A 120 -10.42 19.79 -6.24
C LYS A 120 -10.13 18.32 -5.86
N GLN A 121 -10.42 17.93 -4.61
CA GLN A 121 -10.29 16.53 -4.16
C GLN A 121 -11.36 15.64 -4.80
N MET A 122 -12.57 16.17 -5.00
CA MET A 122 -13.65 15.45 -5.66
C MET A 122 -13.34 15.15 -7.13
N VAL A 123 -12.78 16.12 -7.86
CA VAL A 123 -12.30 15.93 -9.25
C VAL A 123 -11.15 14.92 -9.31
N GLY A 124 -10.22 14.98 -8.36
CA GLY A 124 -9.12 13.99 -8.25
C GLY A 124 -9.62 12.56 -7.99
N GLY A 125 -10.59 12.41 -7.08
CA GLY A 125 -11.25 11.13 -6.79
C GLY A 125 -11.98 10.57 -8.01
N LEU A 126 -12.74 11.41 -8.72
CA LEU A 126 -13.44 10.99 -9.94
C LEU A 126 -12.46 10.56 -11.03
N TYR A 127 -11.36 11.29 -11.22
CA TYR A 127 -10.30 10.93 -12.16
C TYR A 127 -9.65 9.59 -11.81
N LEU A 128 -9.40 9.32 -10.52
CA LEU A 128 -8.89 8.03 -10.05
C LEU A 128 -9.86 6.87 -10.33
N VAL A 129 -11.16 7.08 -10.10
CA VAL A 129 -12.20 6.07 -10.40
C VAL A 129 -12.26 5.79 -11.90
N ILE A 130 -12.32 6.83 -12.74
CA ILE A 130 -12.34 6.68 -14.21
C ILE A 130 -11.13 5.90 -14.69
N ARG A 131 -9.94 6.20 -14.14
CA ARG A 131 -8.70 5.52 -14.51
C ARG A 131 -8.64 4.06 -14.05
N CYS A 132 -9.19 3.74 -12.87
CA CYS A 132 -9.32 2.35 -12.40
C CYS A 132 -10.28 1.56 -13.30
N VAL A 133 -11.44 2.12 -13.64
CA VAL A 133 -12.42 1.51 -14.55
C VAL A 133 -11.83 1.29 -15.94
N PHE A 134 -11.11 2.28 -16.48
CA PHE A 134 -10.44 2.14 -17.77
C PHE A 134 -9.36 1.05 -17.77
N CYS A 135 -8.58 0.94 -16.70
CA CYS A 135 -7.57 -0.12 -16.55
C CYS A 135 -8.23 -1.51 -16.48
N HIS A 136 -9.35 -1.63 -15.76
CA HIS A 136 -10.12 -2.87 -15.65
C HIS A 136 -10.77 -3.26 -16.99
N TYR A 137 -11.40 -2.31 -17.68
CA TYR A 137 -12.02 -2.51 -18.99
C TYR A 137 -11.01 -2.97 -20.05
N LYS A 138 -9.84 -2.31 -20.12
CA LYS A 138 -8.78 -2.67 -21.07
C LYS A 138 -8.24 -4.09 -20.84
N ARG A 139 -8.35 -4.61 -19.61
CA ARG A 139 -7.98 -5.99 -19.28
C ARG A 139 -9.03 -7.01 -19.69
N ILE A 140 -10.32 -6.75 -19.44
CA ILE A 140 -11.40 -7.64 -19.88
C ILE A 140 -11.33 -7.85 -21.40
N VAL A 141 -11.09 -6.76 -22.15
CA VAL A 141 -10.91 -6.81 -23.61
C VAL A 141 -9.65 -7.59 -24.01
N ARG A 142 -8.55 -7.49 -23.25
CA ARG A 142 -7.30 -8.19 -23.57
C ARG A 142 -7.32 -9.68 -23.25
N CYS A 143 -7.94 -10.09 -22.14
CA CYS A 143 -8.18 -11.51 -21.84
C CYS A 143 -9.11 -12.17 -22.85
N ASN A 144 -10.14 -11.45 -23.33
CA ASN A 144 -11.08 -11.99 -24.32
C ASN A 144 -10.43 -12.22 -25.70
N ASN A 145 -9.42 -11.40 -26.04
CA ASN A 145 -8.64 -11.53 -27.29
C ASN A 145 -7.61 -12.67 -27.24
N GLU A 146 -7.06 -13.01 -26.07
CA GLU A 146 -6.11 -14.13 -25.90
C GLU A 146 -6.82 -15.50 -25.87
N SER A 147 -8.11 -15.55 -25.54
CA SER A 147 -8.94 -16.77 -25.61
C SER A 147 -9.58 -17.02 -26.99
N ALA A 148 -9.39 -16.10 -27.94
CA ALA A 148 -9.94 -16.17 -29.29
C ALA A 148 -8.90 -16.53 -30.37
N ILE A 149 -7.69 -16.94 -29.97
CA ILE A 149 -6.58 -17.40 -30.83
C ILE A 149 -6.27 -18.86 -30.49
#